data_AF-A0A4R2S2T4-F1
#
_entry.id   AF-A0A4R2S2T4-F1
#
_cell.length_a   1.000
_cell.length_b   1.000
_cell.length_c   1.000
_cell.angle_alpha   90.00
_cell.angle_beta   90.00
_cell.angle_gamma   90.00
#
_symmetry.space_group_name_H-M   'P 1'
#
loop_
_entity.id
_entity.type
_entity.pdbx_description
1 polymer ?
#
loop_
_entity_poly.entity_id
_entity_poly.type
_entity_poly.pdbx_seq_one_letter_code
_entity_poly.pdbx_strand_id
1 'polypeptide(L)'
;MHPFWEKVIKPILRMEKAKTIVEIGANGGMNTVKILDYCRKVNGTAYIIDPYPKFHVGALKKNYQRHMKMRRLTSLMALPNISQYDAVLIDGDHNWYTVFNELGVIERRAKKIEKFPLVFLHDTEWPYGRRDMYYMPETIPEAYRKPYEQKGMCPGVSELVEGGCNHHLNNALYENGEKNGVLTAIEDFLKKTSFNLTFHKVLPCSGLGILIPSNRKKDIKIKKLIEESGL
;
A
#
# COMPACT_ATOMS: atom_id res chain seq x y z
N MET A 1 -5.53 -5.09 2.19
CA MET A 1 -4.48 -5.71 3.05
C MET A 1 -4.91 -6.86 3.98
N HIS A 2 -6.11 -6.82 4.61
CA HIS A 2 -6.50 -7.76 5.68
C HIS A 2 -6.31 -9.27 5.40
N PRO A 3 -6.64 -9.80 4.19
CA PRO A 3 -6.51 -11.24 3.90
C PRO A 3 -5.09 -11.78 4.06
N PHE A 4 -4.08 -10.95 3.82
CA PHE A 4 -2.67 -11.34 3.88
C PHE A 4 -2.06 -11.25 5.28
N TRP A 5 -2.79 -10.68 6.25
CA TRP A 5 -2.19 -10.25 7.51
C TRP A 5 -1.54 -11.39 8.29
N GLU A 6 -2.30 -12.45 8.61
CA GLU A 6 -1.81 -13.51 9.50
C GLU A 6 -0.74 -14.37 8.83
N LYS A 7 -0.87 -14.58 7.52
CA LYS A 7 -0.06 -15.56 6.79
C LYS A 7 1.19 -14.97 6.15
N VAL A 8 1.18 -13.68 5.79
CA VAL A 8 2.27 -13.05 5.05
C VAL A 8 2.81 -11.81 5.77
N ILE A 9 1.97 -10.79 5.98
CA ILE A 9 2.42 -9.47 6.47
C ILE A 9 3.02 -9.57 7.88
N LYS A 10 2.27 -10.11 8.84
CA LYS A 10 2.71 -10.21 10.25
C LYS A 10 3.97 -11.07 10.42
N PRO A 11 4.09 -12.25 9.78
CA PRO A 11 5.34 -13.00 9.78
C PRO A 11 6.55 -12.23 9.25
N ILE A 12 6.41 -11.51 8.13
CA ILE A 12 7.51 -10.72 7.55
C ILE A 12 7.86 -9.53 8.45
N LEU A 13 6.87 -8.85 9.03
CA LEU A 13 7.10 -7.80 10.03
C LEU A 13 7.91 -8.33 11.24
N ARG A 14 7.61 -9.55 11.71
CA ARG A 14 8.37 -10.21 12.79
C ARG A 14 9.80 -10.53 12.35
N MET A 15 9.98 -11.07 11.15
CA MET A 15 11.29 -11.37 10.58
C MET A 15 12.17 -10.12 10.50
N GLU A 16 11.60 -9.00 10.07
CA GLU A 16 12.30 -7.70 9.97
C GLU A 16 12.36 -6.94 11.30
N LYS A 17 11.78 -7.48 12.38
CA LYS A 17 11.71 -6.86 13.71
C LYS A 17 11.15 -5.43 13.66
N ALA A 18 10.19 -5.19 12.77
CA ALA A 18 9.60 -3.87 12.55
C ALA A 18 8.92 -3.37 13.84
N LYS A 19 9.22 -2.16 14.27
CA LYS A 19 8.60 -1.55 15.46
C LYS A 19 7.78 -0.33 15.10
N THR A 20 8.18 0.41 14.09
CA THR A 20 7.45 1.59 13.65
C THR A 20 6.83 1.33 12.29
N ILE A 21 5.50 1.23 12.25
CA ILE A 21 4.74 0.86 11.06
C ILE A 21 3.93 2.06 10.61
N VAL A 22 3.89 2.31 9.31
CA VAL A 22 2.97 3.26 8.68
C VAL A 22 1.89 2.47 7.93
N GLU A 23 0.63 2.79 8.17
CA GLU A 23 -0.51 2.35 7.36
C GLU A 23 -1.03 3.54 6.56
N ILE A 24 -1.20 3.35 5.25
CA ILE A 24 -1.83 4.31 4.35
C ILE A 24 -3.12 3.67 3.83
N GLY A 25 -4.25 4.36 4.04
CA GLY A 25 -5.58 3.83 3.73
C GLY A 25 -6.05 2.90 4.84
N ALA A 26 -6.76 3.45 5.81
CA ALA A 26 -7.26 2.71 6.97
C ALA A 26 -8.71 2.26 6.78
N ASN A 27 -9.49 2.99 5.97
CA ASN A 27 -10.89 2.72 5.64
C ASN A 27 -11.72 2.39 6.90
N GLY A 28 -12.29 1.19 7.01
CA GLY A 28 -13.06 0.74 8.18
C GLY A 28 -12.24 0.29 9.39
N GLY A 29 -10.90 0.30 9.32
CA GLY A 29 -10.00 0.04 10.45
C GLY A 29 -9.71 -1.43 10.77
N MET A 30 -10.19 -2.38 9.96
CA MET A 30 -9.96 -3.82 10.19
C MET A 30 -8.47 -4.19 10.22
N ASN A 31 -7.69 -3.63 9.30
CA ASN A 31 -6.24 -3.85 9.24
C ASN A 31 -5.50 -2.99 10.29
N THR A 32 -5.97 -1.77 10.53
CA THR A 32 -5.48 -0.88 11.59
C THR A 32 -5.44 -1.54 12.95
N VAL A 33 -6.52 -2.21 13.37
CA VAL A 33 -6.57 -2.93 14.66
C VAL A 33 -5.47 -4.00 14.75
N LYS A 34 -5.25 -4.74 13.67
CA LYS A 34 -4.23 -5.78 13.60
C LYS A 34 -2.81 -5.22 13.69
N ILE A 35 -2.52 -4.12 12.99
CA ILE A 35 -1.25 -3.40 13.09
C ILE A 35 -1.02 -2.89 14.51
N LEU A 36 -2.05 -2.30 15.10
CA LEU A 36 -1.96 -1.73 16.43
C LEU A 36 -1.73 -2.80 17.51
N ASP A 37 -2.38 -3.97 17.39
CA ASP A 37 -2.15 -5.12 18.27
C ASP A 37 -0.73 -5.67 18.13
N TYR A 38 -0.21 -5.74 16.90
CA TYR A 38 1.18 -6.09 16.65
C TYR A 38 2.13 -5.09 17.31
N CYS A 39 1.92 -3.78 17.08
CA CYS A 39 2.76 -2.72 17.63
C CYS A 39 2.74 -2.75 19.16
N ARG A 40 1.59 -2.97 19.79
CA ARG A 40 1.50 -3.12 21.25
C ARG A 40 2.38 -4.26 21.76
N LYS A 41 2.31 -5.44 21.11
CA LYS A 41 3.09 -6.63 21.49
C LYS A 41 4.60 -6.45 21.35
N VAL A 42 5.06 -5.72 20.34
CA VAL A 42 6.50 -5.47 20.11
C VAL A 42 6.99 -4.16 20.74
N ASN A 43 6.15 -3.51 21.54
CA ASN A 43 6.41 -2.18 22.12
C ASN A 43 6.74 -1.10 21.06
N GLY A 44 6.11 -1.21 19.90
CA GLY A 44 6.24 -0.35 18.72
C GLY A 44 5.19 0.75 18.62
N THR A 45 5.14 1.44 17.48
CA THR A 45 4.20 2.52 17.17
C THR A 45 3.65 2.39 15.75
N ALA A 46 2.34 2.58 15.57
CA ALA A 46 1.70 2.65 14.27
C ALA A 46 1.31 4.10 13.95
N TYR A 47 1.72 4.58 12.78
CA TYR A 47 1.20 5.80 12.16
C TYR A 47 0.08 5.42 11.20
N ILE A 48 -1.13 5.90 11.46
CA ILE A 48 -2.30 5.59 10.64
C ILE A 48 -2.61 6.84 9.81
N ILE A 49 -2.44 6.74 8.50
CA ILE A 49 -2.65 7.82 7.54
C ILE A 49 -3.94 7.52 6.77
N ASP A 50 -4.95 8.33 7.01
CA ASP A 50 -6.20 8.28 6.28
C ASP A 50 -6.89 9.65 6.42
N PRO A 51 -7.18 10.36 5.31
CA PRO A 51 -7.89 11.64 5.38
C PRO A 51 -9.34 11.51 5.88
N TYR A 52 -10.00 10.37 5.61
CA TYR A 52 -11.41 10.14 5.89
C TYR A 52 -11.66 8.75 6.52
N PRO A 53 -11.10 8.47 7.72
CA PRO A 53 -11.24 7.15 8.35
C PRO A 53 -12.70 6.87 8.71
N LYS A 54 -13.21 5.69 8.36
CA LYS A 54 -14.60 5.26 8.57
C LYS A 54 -14.82 4.51 9.90
N PHE A 55 -13.94 4.75 10.88
CA PHE A 55 -14.01 4.16 12.23
C PHE A 55 -13.85 5.21 13.32
N HIS A 56 -14.22 4.84 14.56
CA HIS A 56 -14.16 5.73 15.71
C HIS A 56 -12.71 5.93 16.22
N VAL A 57 -11.97 6.84 15.58
CA VAL A 57 -10.55 7.14 15.90
C VAL A 57 -10.31 7.38 17.40
N GLY A 58 -11.21 8.10 18.09
CA GLY A 58 -11.07 8.40 19.51
C GLY A 58 -11.08 7.15 20.40
N ALA A 59 -11.82 6.10 19.98
CA ALA A 59 -11.93 4.86 20.75
C ALA A 59 -10.64 4.05 20.61
N LEU A 60 -10.11 3.92 19.38
CA LEU A 60 -8.81 3.28 19.16
C LEU A 60 -7.68 4.06 19.84
N LYS A 61 -7.67 5.39 19.75
CA LYS A 61 -6.65 6.20 20.42
C LYS A 61 -6.66 6.00 21.94
N LYS A 62 -7.84 5.88 22.57
CA LYS A 62 -7.97 5.57 24.01
C LYS A 62 -7.42 4.17 24.34
N ASN A 63 -7.71 3.18 23.50
CA ASN A 63 -7.34 1.79 23.74
C ASN A 63 -5.85 1.50 23.49
N TYR A 64 -5.25 2.13 22.48
CA TYR A 64 -3.87 1.87 22.06
C TYR A 64 -2.87 2.95 22.50
N GLN A 65 -3.37 4.13 22.92
CA GLN A 65 -2.59 5.21 23.51
C GLN A 65 -1.33 5.54 22.70
N ARG A 66 -0.14 5.36 23.28
CA ARG A 66 1.16 5.68 22.67
C ARG A 66 1.45 4.87 21.40
N HIS A 67 0.81 3.71 21.23
CA HIS A 67 1.02 2.83 20.07
C HIS A 67 0.29 3.31 18.82
N MET A 68 -0.61 4.30 18.91
CA MET A 68 -1.34 4.84 17.76
C MET A 68 -1.02 6.32 17.54
N LYS A 69 -0.68 6.67 16.30
CA LYS A 69 -0.49 8.05 15.84
C LYS A 69 -1.34 8.28 14.59
N MET A 70 -2.55 8.81 14.76
CA MET A 70 -3.42 9.15 13.63
C MET A 70 -2.93 10.39 12.89
N ARG A 71 -2.96 10.36 11.55
CA ARG A 71 -2.69 11.47 10.63
C ARG A 71 -3.86 11.58 9.65
N ARG A 72 -4.75 12.56 9.87
CA ARG A 72 -5.89 12.85 8.98
C ARG A 72 -5.46 13.75 7.82
N LEU A 73 -4.64 13.18 6.94
CA LEU A 73 -4.02 13.85 5.81
C LEU A 73 -3.87 12.84 4.68
N THR A 74 -3.70 13.31 3.44
CA THR A 74 -3.23 12.45 2.34
C THR A 74 -1.82 11.94 2.64
N SER A 75 -1.47 10.78 2.07
CA SER A 75 -0.15 10.15 2.24
C SER A 75 1.01 11.04 1.83
N LEU A 76 0.89 11.73 0.70
CA LEU A 76 1.94 12.63 0.19
C LEU A 76 2.20 13.82 1.13
N MET A 77 1.20 14.26 1.91
CA MET A 77 1.38 15.28 2.94
C MET A 77 1.85 14.71 4.28
N ALA A 78 1.38 13.51 4.65
CA ALA A 78 1.67 12.91 5.95
C ALA A 78 3.08 12.30 6.03
N LEU A 79 3.49 11.53 5.01
CA LEU A 79 4.74 10.78 4.99
C LEU A 79 6.00 11.63 5.24
N PRO A 80 6.16 12.84 4.65
CA PRO A 80 7.33 13.68 4.92
C PRO A 80 7.49 14.10 6.39
N ASN A 81 6.39 14.05 7.16
CA ASN A 81 6.34 14.48 8.56
C ASN A 81 6.53 13.32 9.55
N ILE A 82 6.84 12.11 9.08
CA ILE A 82 7.15 10.95 9.91
C ILE A 82 8.65 10.68 9.84
N SER A 83 9.36 10.99 10.93
CA SER A 83 10.83 10.95 10.96
C SER A 83 11.41 9.55 10.74
N GLN A 84 10.77 8.53 11.32
CA GLN A 84 11.25 7.15 11.24
C GLN A 84 10.11 6.14 11.14
N TYR A 85 10.31 5.13 10.31
CA TYR A 85 9.49 3.92 10.18
C TYR A 85 10.32 2.76 9.63
N ASP A 86 9.98 1.55 10.05
CA ASP A 86 10.61 0.29 9.63
C ASP A 86 9.84 -0.38 8.49
N ALA A 87 8.51 -0.18 8.48
CA ALA A 87 7.62 -0.73 7.47
C ALA A 87 6.51 0.26 7.05
N VAL A 88 6.08 0.16 5.80
CA VAL A 88 4.93 0.91 5.25
C VAL A 88 3.97 -0.07 4.57
N LEU A 89 2.68 0.02 4.87
CA LEU A 89 1.61 -0.67 4.17
C LEU A 89 0.83 0.36 3.36
N ILE A 90 0.82 0.19 2.04
CA ILE A 90 0.19 1.08 1.07
C ILE A 90 -1.10 0.41 0.57
N ASP A 91 -2.25 0.93 0.98
CA ASP A 91 -3.60 0.45 0.65
C ASP A 91 -4.57 1.65 0.54
N GLY A 92 -4.05 2.78 0.06
CA GLY A 92 -4.78 4.04 -0.10
C GLY A 92 -5.46 4.15 -1.46
N ASP A 93 -5.14 5.21 -2.20
CA ASP A 93 -5.69 5.45 -3.53
C ASP A 93 -4.97 4.56 -4.57
N HIS A 94 -5.72 3.84 -5.41
CA HIS A 94 -5.17 2.80 -6.28
C HIS A 94 -4.87 3.33 -7.69
N ASN A 95 -4.01 4.36 -7.77
CA ASN A 95 -3.53 4.90 -9.05
C ASN A 95 -2.02 5.06 -9.09
N TRP A 96 -1.52 5.12 -10.31
CA TRP A 96 -0.10 5.22 -10.58
C TRP A 96 0.53 6.45 -9.94
N TYR A 97 -0.11 7.62 -10.07
CA TYR A 97 0.47 8.88 -9.59
C TYR A 97 0.71 8.85 -8.09
N THR A 98 -0.30 8.47 -7.30
CA THR A 98 -0.21 8.45 -5.86
C THR A 98 0.83 7.44 -5.40
N VAL A 99 0.76 6.18 -5.85
CA VAL A 99 1.67 5.12 -5.41
C VAL A 99 3.12 5.40 -5.82
N PHE A 100 3.35 5.86 -7.05
CA PHE A 100 4.70 6.20 -7.52
C PHE A 100 5.32 7.32 -6.67
N ASN A 101 4.54 8.34 -6.33
CA ASN A 101 5.02 9.45 -5.50
C ASN A 101 5.18 9.09 -4.02
N GLU A 102 4.33 8.20 -3.48
CA GLU A 102 4.51 7.65 -2.13
C GLU A 102 5.83 6.89 -2.01
N LEU A 103 6.13 6.01 -2.97
CA LEU A 103 7.42 5.32 -3.07
C LEU A 103 8.58 6.31 -3.20
N GLY A 104 8.41 7.39 -3.98
CA GLY A 104 9.38 8.47 -4.08
C GLY A 104 9.62 9.23 -2.76
N VAL A 105 8.58 9.49 -1.96
CA VAL A 105 8.73 10.08 -0.61
C VAL A 105 9.50 9.12 0.30
N ILE A 106 9.14 7.83 0.27
CA ILE A 106 9.80 6.78 1.04
C ILE A 106 11.28 6.71 0.67
N GLU A 107 11.61 6.73 -0.62
CA GLU A 107 12.99 6.69 -1.11
C GLU A 107 13.79 7.93 -0.67
N ARG A 108 13.22 9.14 -0.78
CA ARG A 108 13.91 10.37 -0.33
C ARG A 108 14.29 10.30 1.15
N ARG A 109 13.41 9.74 1.99
CA ARG A 109 13.71 9.52 3.40
C ARG A 109 14.75 8.40 3.56
N ALA A 110 14.60 7.30 2.85
CA ALA A 110 15.55 6.19 2.88
C ALA A 110 16.98 6.63 2.52
N LYS A 111 17.15 7.54 1.53
CA LYS A 111 18.46 8.12 1.16
C LYS A 111 19.12 8.87 2.31
N LYS A 112 18.36 9.63 3.10
CA LYS A 112 18.89 10.40 4.24
C LYS A 112 19.42 9.52 5.38
N ILE A 113 18.94 8.29 5.50
CA ILE A 113 19.32 7.36 6.58
C ILE A 113 19.98 6.08 6.05
N GLU A 114 20.27 6.04 4.74
CA GLU A 114 20.85 4.92 4.01
C GLU A 114 20.17 3.56 4.25
N LYS A 115 18.83 3.59 4.44
CA LYS A 115 18.05 2.39 4.76
C LYS A 115 16.65 2.47 4.17
N PHE A 116 16.38 1.62 3.19
CA PHE A 116 15.03 1.45 2.64
C PHE A 116 14.17 0.57 3.55
N PRO A 117 12.92 0.98 3.87
CA PRO A 117 12.04 0.20 4.74
C PRO A 117 11.43 -1.01 4.02
N LEU A 118 10.83 -1.92 4.77
CA LEU A 118 9.93 -2.93 4.23
C LEU A 118 8.66 -2.24 3.72
N VAL A 119 8.23 -2.50 2.48
CA VAL A 119 6.99 -1.92 1.93
C VAL A 119 6.07 -3.02 1.44
N PHE A 120 4.81 -2.96 1.86
CA PHE A 120 3.73 -3.77 1.33
C PHE A 120 2.80 -2.89 0.49
N LEU A 121 2.37 -3.36 -0.67
CA LEU A 121 1.44 -2.65 -1.56
C LEU A 121 0.27 -3.56 -1.92
N HIS A 122 -0.95 -3.10 -1.73
CA HIS A 122 -2.15 -3.85 -2.14
C HIS A 122 -2.50 -3.55 -3.60
N ASP A 123 -3.41 -4.34 -4.17
CA ASP A 123 -3.95 -4.16 -5.52
C ASP A 123 -2.89 -4.21 -6.63
N THR A 124 -1.91 -5.11 -6.48
CA THR A 124 -0.90 -5.37 -7.52
C THR A 124 -1.39 -6.29 -8.63
N GLU A 125 -2.58 -6.86 -8.49
CA GLU A 125 -3.29 -7.65 -9.51
C GLU A 125 -4.61 -6.97 -9.89
N TRP A 126 -5.42 -7.64 -10.71
CA TRP A 126 -6.73 -7.13 -11.12
C TRP A 126 -7.61 -6.78 -9.89
N PRO A 127 -8.35 -5.65 -9.90
CA PRO A 127 -8.53 -4.75 -11.04
C PRO A 127 -7.47 -3.65 -11.20
N TYR A 128 -6.78 -3.24 -10.13
CA TYR A 128 -6.01 -1.99 -10.16
C TYR A 128 -4.51 -2.13 -10.39
N GLY A 129 -4.01 -3.36 -10.55
CA GLY A 129 -2.62 -3.58 -10.93
C GLY A 129 -2.24 -2.84 -12.22
N ARG A 130 -3.16 -2.83 -13.19
CA ARG A 130 -2.99 -2.20 -14.51
C ARG A 130 -4.02 -1.12 -14.83
N ARG A 131 -4.81 -0.68 -13.85
CA ARG A 131 -5.82 0.37 -14.03
C ARG A 131 -5.84 1.31 -12.84
N ASP A 132 -5.86 2.60 -13.09
CA ASP A 132 -6.06 3.60 -12.06
C ASP A 132 -7.51 3.61 -11.55
N MET A 133 -7.64 3.77 -10.24
CA MET A 133 -8.85 4.19 -9.56
C MET A 133 -8.58 5.46 -8.76
N TYR A 134 -9.60 6.31 -8.67
CA TYR A 134 -9.55 7.59 -7.98
C TYR A 134 -10.68 7.71 -6.95
N TYR A 135 -10.33 7.84 -5.67
CA TYR A 135 -11.32 8.28 -4.67
C TYR A 135 -11.72 9.74 -4.87
N MET A 136 -10.73 10.60 -5.14
CA MET A 136 -10.88 12.04 -5.35
C MET A 136 -10.03 12.45 -6.56
N PRO A 137 -10.54 12.30 -7.80
CA PRO A 137 -9.78 12.55 -9.02
C PRO A 137 -9.08 13.92 -9.02
N GLU A 138 -9.73 14.95 -8.49
CA GLU A 138 -9.24 16.33 -8.38
C GLU A 138 -7.88 16.47 -7.66
N THR A 139 -7.51 15.48 -6.84
CA THR A 139 -6.23 15.46 -6.12
C THR A 139 -5.05 15.04 -7.00
N ILE A 140 -5.31 14.45 -8.17
CA ILE A 140 -4.30 13.98 -9.11
C ILE A 140 -4.06 15.06 -10.16
N PRO A 141 -2.82 15.56 -10.39
CA PRO A 141 -2.59 16.56 -11.43
C PRO A 141 -3.06 16.06 -12.80
N GLU A 142 -3.69 16.93 -13.58
CA GLU A 142 -4.35 16.59 -14.86
C GLU A 142 -3.42 15.82 -15.81
N ALA A 143 -2.15 16.23 -15.90
CA ALA A 143 -1.15 15.57 -16.74
C ALA A 143 -0.86 14.10 -16.39
N TYR A 144 -1.24 13.64 -15.20
CA TYR A 144 -1.08 12.25 -14.75
C TYR A 144 -2.42 11.54 -14.53
N ARG A 145 -3.55 12.23 -14.70
CA ARG A 145 -4.89 11.67 -14.49
C ARG A 145 -5.39 11.06 -15.80
N LYS A 146 -5.79 9.79 -15.75
CA LYS A 146 -6.42 9.13 -16.90
C LYS A 146 -7.85 9.65 -17.10
N PRO A 147 -8.37 9.64 -18.33
CA PRO A 147 -9.81 9.72 -18.54
C PRO A 147 -10.50 8.64 -17.69
N TYR A 148 -11.57 9.02 -17.00
CA TYR A 148 -12.23 8.15 -16.04
C TYR A 148 -13.75 8.33 -16.07
N GLU A 149 -14.47 7.34 -15.55
CA GLU A 149 -15.91 7.39 -15.33
C GLU A 149 -16.27 6.61 -14.05
N GLN A 150 -17.39 6.97 -13.41
CA GLN A 150 -17.94 6.22 -12.29
C GLN A 150 -18.72 5.00 -12.81
N LYS A 151 -17.97 3.99 -13.28
CA LYS A 151 -18.50 2.80 -13.96
C LYS A 151 -17.65 1.57 -13.68
N GLY A 152 -18.24 0.38 -13.79
CA GLY A 152 -17.63 -0.86 -13.32
C GLY A 152 -16.65 -1.51 -14.29
N MET A 153 -15.96 -2.55 -13.84
CA MET A 153 -15.00 -3.33 -14.63
C MET A 153 -15.38 -4.82 -14.68
N CYS A 154 -14.94 -5.52 -15.73
CA CYS A 154 -15.10 -6.97 -15.89
C CYS A 154 -13.75 -7.61 -16.25
N PRO A 155 -13.35 -8.74 -15.63
CA PRO A 155 -12.12 -9.43 -16.00
C PRO A 155 -12.07 -9.78 -17.49
N GLY A 156 -10.95 -9.47 -18.15
CA GLY A 156 -10.75 -9.72 -19.58
C GLY A 156 -11.37 -8.68 -20.52
N VAL A 157 -12.03 -7.64 -19.99
CA VAL A 157 -12.57 -6.51 -20.77
C VAL A 157 -11.81 -5.24 -20.41
N SER A 158 -11.22 -4.56 -21.40
CA SER A 158 -10.40 -3.39 -21.14
C SER A 158 -11.24 -2.15 -20.79
N GLU A 159 -12.39 -2.00 -21.43
CA GLU A 159 -13.34 -0.92 -21.22
C GLU A 159 -14.10 -1.07 -19.89
N LEU A 160 -14.71 0.02 -19.43
CA LEU A 160 -15.68 -0.02 -18.35
C LEU A 160 -17.03 -0.58 -18.83
N VAL A 161 -17.69 -1.33 -17.96
CA VAL A 161 -18.98 -1.98 -18.23
C VAL A 161 -20.03 -1.57 -17.21
N GLU A 162 -21.30 -1.56 -17.65
CA GLU A 162 -22.44 -1.32 -16.75
C GLU A 162 -22.56 -2.43 -15.71
N GLY A 163 -22.82 -2.06 -14.46
CA GLY A 163 -22.98 -3.02 -13.35
C GLY A 163 -21.73 -3.81 -12.97
N GLY A 164 -20.56 -3.48 -13.51
CA GLY A 164 -19.30 -4.18 -13.23
C GLY A 164 -18.80 -4.01 -11.79
N CYS A 165 -17.68 -4.66 -11.49
CA CYS A 165 -16.99 -4.54 -10.21
C CYS A 165 -16.60 -3.08 -9.95
N ASN A 166 -16.78 -2.63 -8.70
CA ASN A 166 -16.40 -1.28 -8.25
C ASN A 166 -17.02 -0.13 -9.07
N HIS A 167 -18.23 -0.32 -9.61
CA HIS A 167 -18.95 0.70 -10.40
C HIS A 167 -19.24 2.01 -9.64
N HIS A 168 -19.20 1.99 -8.32
CA HIS A 168 -19.41 3.17 -7.48
C HIS A 168 -18.14 4.03 -7.33
N LEU A 169 -16.99 3.62 -7.87
CA LEU A 169 -15.72 4.34 -7.84
C LEU A 169 -15.41 4.95 -9.20
N ASN A 170 -14.54 5.98 -9.23
CA ASN A 170 -14.03 6.53 -10.49
C ASN A 170 -12.89 5.67 -11.00
N ASN A 171 -13.13 4.98 -12.12
CA ASN A 171 -12.15 4.06 -12.71
C ASN A 171 -11.65 4.65 -14.04
N ALA A 172 -10.37 4.48 -14.34
CA ALA A 172 -9.85 4.84 -15.65
C ALA A 172 -10.58 4.04 -16.75
N LEU A 173 -10.89 4.71 -17.87
CA LEU A 173 -11.71 4.12 -18.95
C LEU A 173 -11.15 2.80 -19.48
N TYR A 174 -9.81 2.68 -19.50
CA TYR A 174 -9.09 1.53 -20.01
C TYR A 174 -8.04 1.05 -18.99
N GLU A 175 -7.82 -0.27 -18.93
CA GLU A 175 -6.65 -0.85 -18.27
C GLU A 175 -5.46 -0.95 -19.24
N ASN A 176 -4.28 -1.17 -18.67
CA ASN A 176 -2.98 -1.17 -19.32
C ASN A 176 -2.56 0.23 -19.81
N GLY A 177 -1.38 0.30 -20.43
CA GLY A 177 -0.79 1.54 -20.91
C GLY A 177 0.14 2.20 -19.89
N GLU A 178 0.77 3.29 -20.34
CA GLU A 178 1.76 3.99 -19.53
C GLU A 178 1.13 4.60 -18.29
N LYS A 179 1.82 4.49 -17.14
CA LYS A 179 1.43 5.18 -15.92
C LYS A 179 -0.03 4.91 -15.50
N ASN A 180 -0.41 3.64 -15.50
CA ASN A 180 -1.77 3.19 -15.23
C ASN A 180 -1.76 1.95 -14.32
N GLY A 181 -2.26 2.10 -13.09
CA GLY A 181 -2.34 1.07 -12.07
C GLY A 181 -1.15 0.99 -11.11
N VAL A 182 -1.38 0.29 -10.00
CA VAL A 182 -0.45 0.12 -8.88
C VAL A 182 0.79 -0.68 -9.27
N LEU A 183 0.63 -1.80 -9.99
CA LEU A 183 1.76 -2.62 -10.40
C LEU A 183 2.67 -1.85 -11.37
N THR A 184 2.08 -1.10 -12.28
CA THR A 184 2.82 -0.20 -13.19
C THR A 184 3.61 0.86 -12.40
N ALA A 185 3.05 1.40 -11.31
CA ALA A 185 3.75 2.35 -10.45
C ALA A 185 4.98 1.75 -9.78
N ILE A 186 4.85 0.52 -9.27
CA ILE A 186 5.94 -0.23 -8.64
C ILE A 186 7.05 -0.51 -9.65
N GLU A 187 6.70 -1.01 -10.83
CA GLU A 187 7.66 -1.33 -11.90
C GLU A 187 8.42 -0.08 -12.37
N ASP A 188 7.72 1.04 -12.56
CA ASP A 188 8.35 2.30 -12.95
C ASP A 188 9.22 2.90 -11.84
N PHE A 189 8.85 2.70 -10.57
CA PHE A 189 9.70 3.07 -9.45
C PHE A 189 10.98 2.21 -9.41
N LEU A 190 10.86 0.89 -9.59
CA LEU A 190 12.00 -0.04 -9.59
C LEU A 190 13.02 0.26 -10.70
N LYS A 191 12.58 0.78 -11.85
CA LYS A 191 13.48 1.23 -12.92
C LYS A 191 14.31 2.48 -12.56
N LYS A 192 13.88 3.25 -11.56
CA LYS A 192 14.44 4.58 -11.24
C LYS A 192 15.14 4.65 -9.89
N THR A 193 14.74 3.80 -8.94
CA THR A 193 15.29 3.80 -7.59
C THR A 193 16.80 3.53 -7.61
N SER A 194 17.54 4.21 -6.74
CA SER A 194 18.97 3.92 -6.55
C SER A 194 19.22 2.77 -5.58
N PHE A 195 18.18 2.28 -4.90
CA PHE A 195 18.30 1.15 -3.99
C PHE A 195 18.21 -0.17 -4.76
N ASN A 196 19.08 -1.12 -4.41
CA ASN A 196 18.94 -2.49 -4.85
C ASN A 196 17.80 -3.16 -4.05
N LEU A 197 16.64 -3.31 -4.68
CA LEU A 197 15.42 -3.85 -4.08
C LEU A 197 15.00 -5.16 -4.77
N THR A 198 14.42 -6.07 -4.00
CA THR A 198 13.66 -7.21 -4.54
C THR A 198 12.17 -6.98 -4.37
N PHE A 199 11.43 -7.48 -5.36
CA PHE A 199 9.97 -7.41 -5.41
C PHE A 199 9.40 -8.83 -5.41
N HIS A 200 8.56 -9.11 -4.42
CA HIS A 200 7.81 -10.37 -4.30
C HIS A 200 6.32 -10.09 -4.44
N LYS A 201 5.58 -11.07 -4.95
CA LYS A 201 4.14 -10.97 -5.19
C LYS A 201 3.40 -12.13 -4.57
N VAL A 202 2.22 -11.86 -4.02
CA VAL A 202 1.19 -12.83 -3.65
C VAL A 202 -0.02 -12.51 -4.53
N LEU A 203 -0.61 -13.51 -5.20
CA LEU A 203 -1.54 -13.26 -6.32
C LEU A 203 -3.02 -13.11 -5.94
N PRO A 204 -3.60 -13.88 -5.00
CA PRO A 204 -5.02 -13.80 -4.67
C PRO A 204 -5.44 -12.44 -4.11
N CYS A 205 -6.75 -12.22 -3.99
CA CYS A 205 -7.33 -11.06 -3.31
C CYS A 205 -6.82 -9.71 -3.86
N SER A 206 -6.78 -9.56 -5.19
CA SER A 206 -6.22 -8.40 -5.90
C SER A 206 -4.72 -8.15 -5.67
N GLY A 207 -4.05 -9.09 -5.02
CA GLY A 207 -2.60 -9.16 -4.94
C GLY A 207 -1.97 -8.33 -3.83
N LEU A 208 -0.79 -8.78 -3.44
CA LEU A 208 0.10 -8.10 -2.51
C LEU A 208 1.51 -8.03 -3.08
N GLY A 209 2.02 -6.83 -3.26
CA GLY A 209 3.42 -6.54 -3.52
C GLY A 209 4.23 -6.39 -2.24
N ILE A 210 5.45 -6.91 -2.23
CA ILE A 210 6.40 -6.78 -1.12
C ILE A 210 7.73 -6.29 -1.66
N LEU A 211 8.17 -5.11 -1.23
CA LEU A 211 9.48 -4.54 -1.54
C LEU A 211 10.38 -4.59 -0.31
N ILE A 212 11.60 -5.13 -0.49
CA ILE A 212 12.66 -5.12 0.54
C ILE A 212 14.02 -4.81 -0.09
N PRO A 213 15.00 -4.34 0.69
CA PRO A 213 16.40 -4.35 0.26
C PRO A 213 16.85 -5.76 -0.15
N SER A 214 17.47 -5.87 -1.33
CA SER A 214 17.88 -7.14 -1.90
C SER A 214 18.79 -7.93 -0.95
N ASN A 215 18.38 -9.15 -0.62
CA ASN A 215 19.17 -10.03 0.23
C ASN A 215 18.76 -11.48 -0.02
N ARG A 216 19.62 -12.25 -0.68
CA ARG A 216 19.34 -13.63 -1.11
C ARG A 216 18.75 -14.52 0.00
N LYS A 217 19.26 -14.41 1.24
CA LYS A 217 18.75 -15.22 2.36
C LYS A 217 17.35 -14.79 2.78
N LYS A 218 17.05 -13.49 2.77
CA LYS A 218 15.70 -12.97 3.05
C LYS A 218 14.74 -13.32 1.92
N ASP A 219 15.18 -13.18 0.67
CA ASP A 219 14.37 -13.47 -0.51
C ASP A 219 13.89 -14.92 -0.53
N ILE A 220 14.78 -15.88 -0.23
CA ILE A 220 14.42 -17.30 -0.13
C ILE A 220 13.38 -17.52 0.98
N LYS A 221 13.55 -16.87 2.14
CA LYS A 221 12.60 -16.99 3.25
C LYS A 221 11.23 -16.42 2.92
N ILE A 222 11.17 -15.26 2.26
CA ILE A 222 9.91 -14.64 1.85
C ILE A 222 9.20 -15.52 0.83
N LYS A 223 9.92 -16.01 -0.20
CA LYS A 223 9.34 -16.91 -1.22
C LYS A 223 8.74 -18.17 -0.59
N LYS A 224 9.52 -18.85 0.24
CA LYS A 224 9.06 -20.04 0.97
C LYS A 224 7.83 -19.74 1.83
N LEU A 225 7.84 -18.59 2.52
CA LEU A 225 6.71 -18.19 3.36
C LEU A 225 5.43 -17.92 2.55
N ILE A 226 5.57 -17.32 1.35
CA ILE A 226 4.44 -17.13 0.43
C ILE A 226 3.91 -18.48 -0.04
N GLU A 227 4.79 -19.37 -0.50
CA GLU A 227 4.43 -20.73 -0.94
C GLU A 227 3.69 -21.53 0.17
N GLU A 228 4.18 -21.47 1.40
CA GLU A 228 3.58 -22.16 2.56
C GLU A 228 2.30 -21.48 3.07
N SER A 229 2.02 -20.24 2.66
CA SER A 229 0.82 -19.53 3.11
C SER A 229 -0.47 -20.09 2.51
N GLY A 230 -0.39 -20.81 1.38
CA GLY A 230 -1.56 -21.23 0.62
C GLY A 230 -2.34 -20.05 0.03
N LEU A 231 -1.63 -18.95 -0.26
CA LEU A 231 -2.06 -17.80 -1.05
C LEU A 231 -1.18 -17.73 -2.30
#